data_AF-A0A2B2BCH4-F1
#
_entry.id   AF-A0A2B2BCH4-F1
#
_cell.length_a   1.000
_cell.length_b   1.000
_cell.length_c   1.000
_cell.angle_alpha   90.00
_cell.angle_beta   90.00
_cell.angle_gamma   90.00
#
_symmetry.space_group_name_H-M   'P 1'
#
loop_
_entity.id
_entity.type
_entity.pdbx_description
1 polymer ?
#
loop_
_entity_poly.entity_id
_entity_poly.type
_entity_poly.pdbx_seq_one_letter_code
_entity_poly.pdbx_strand_id
1 'polypeptide(L)'
;MLYWQKKLKVTTINSKLRGIRPFYSFLEEKKWIKKNPTSNVKLLRDRKKIRETLEDVEIRKISEHFKKQNTFAAFRDSVIFQLLLDTGIRINECLSIQLQDIDGKRLVITESKNLQQRMVYLSKGMQEKLDVYLDVRKGVNNPCLFINQDGGRLSKNTFQERLRMAARACGIKKQV
;
A
#
# COMPACT_ATOMS: atom_id res chain seq x y z
N MET A 1 30.94 -19.93 8.31
CA MET A 1 29.93 -19.09 8.97
C MET A 1 29.86 -17.77 8.19
N LEU A 2 28.85 -17.54 7.33
CA LEU A 2 28.85 -16.44 6.36
C LEU A 2 28.73 -15.05 7.04
N TYR A 3 29.66 -14.14 6.70
CA TYR A 3 29.84 -12.77 7.22
C TYR A 3 28.59 -11.86 7.11
N TRP A 4 27.57 -12.26 6.37
CA TRP A 4 26.32 -11.53 6.12
C TRP A 4 25.31 -11.56 7.28
N GLN A 5 25.44 -12.49 8.23
CA GLN A 5 24.46 -12.64 9.33
C GLN A 5 24.44 -11.47 10.33
N LYS A 6 25.47 -10.60 10.34
CA LYS A 6 25.59 -9.52 11.33
C LYS A 6 24.88 -8.21 10.97
N LYS A 7 24.32 -8.03 9.75
CA LYS A 7 23.70 -6.74 9.35
C LYS A 7 22.34 -6.80 8.64
N LEU A 8 21.85 -7.97 8.21
CA LEU A 8 20.61 -8.08 7.44
C LEU A 8 19.52 -8.85 8.18
N LYS A 9 18.26 -8.42 8.02
CA LYS A 9 17.10 -9.17 8.52
C LYS A 9 17.04 -10.54 7.83
N VAL A 10 16.58 -11.56 8.55
CA VAL A 10 16.41 -12.94 8.04
C VAL A 10 15.53 -12.96 6.79
N THR A 11 14.45 -12.16 6.78
CA THR A 11 13.60 -11.94 5.60
C THR A 11 14.38 -11.48 4.38
N THR A 12 15.28 -10.51 4.55
CA THR A 12 16.12 -9.97 3.47
C THR A 12 17.07 -11.04 2.93
N ILE A 13 17.72 -11.81 3.81
CA ILE A 13 18.61 -12.91 3.41
C ILE A 13 17.82 -13.96 2.61
N ASN A 14 16.67 -14.38 3.13
CA ASN A 14 15.82 -15.36 2.46
C ASN A 14 15.27 -14.85 1.12
N SER A 15 14.90 -13.57 0.99
CA SER A 15 14.49 -12.99 -0.29
C SER A 15 15.63 -12.99 -1.32
N LYS A 16 16.86 -12.64 -0.91
CA LYS A 16 18.03 -12.74 -1.79
C LYS A 16 18.29 -14.18 -2.22
N LEU A 17 18.23 -15.14 -1.29
CA LEU A 17 18.38 -16.57 -1.61
C LEU A 17 17.31 -17.06 -2.59
N ARG A 18 16.05 -16.62 -2.43
CA ARG A 18 14.96 -16.95 -3.36
C ARG A 18 15.17 -16.36 -4.75
N GLY A 19 15.85 -15.23 -4.88
CA GLY A 19 16.21 -14.66 -6.19
C GLY A 19 17.41 -15.35 -6.84
N ILE A 20 18.42 -15.71 -6.05
CA ILE A 20 19.67 -16.28 -6.57
C ILE A 20 19.53 -17.78 -6.93
N ARG A 21 18.69 -18.53 -6.20
CA ARG A 21 18.48 -19.97 -6.45
C ARG A 21 18.00 -20.28 -7.88
N PRO A 22 16.95 -19.62 -8.41
CA PRO A 22 16.52 -19.84 -9.80
C PRO A 22 17.61 -19.55 -10.82
N PHE A 23 18.41 -18.49 -10.61
CA PHE A 23 19.51 -18.13 -11.51
C PHE A 23 20.56 -19.25 -11.61
N TYR A 24 21.07 -19.76 -10.49
CA TYR A 24 22.04 -20.87 -10.54
C TYR A 24 21.43 -22.20 -10.97
N SER A 25 20.13 -22.41 -10.73
CA SER A 25 19.42 -23.58 -11.25
C SER A 25 19.35 -23.53 -12.78
N PHE A 26 19.06 -22.36 -13.35
CA PHE A 26 19.10 -22.12 -14.80
C PHE A 26 20.50 -22.35 -15.39
N LEU A 27 21.56 -21.86 -14.74
CA LEU A 27 22.95 -22.07 -15.22
C LEU A 27 23.36 -23.56 -15.22
N GLU A 28 22.93 -24.31 -14.20
CA GLU A 28 23.17 -25.75 -14.10
C GLU A 28 22.37 -26.51 -15.17
N GLU A 29 21.11 -26.15 -15.39
CA GLU A 29 20.26 -26.70 -16.46
C GLU A 29 20.85 -26.47 -17.86
N LYS A 30 21.41 -25.27 -18.11
CA LYS A 30 22.13 -24.94 -19.34
C LYS A 30 23.52 -25.58 -19.44
N LYS A 31 23.94 -26.33 -18.42
CA LYS A 31 25.27 -26.96 -18.31
C LYS A 31 26.44 -25.97 -18.38
N TRP A 32 26.19 -24.69 -18.09
CA TRP A 32 27.24 -23.66 -18.02
C TRP A 32 28.04 -23.76 -16.72
N ILE A 33 27.46 -24.39 -15.70
CA ILE A 33 28.15 -24.80 -14.48
C ILE A 33 27.91 -26.29 -14.22
N LYS A 34 28.87 -26.95 -13.56
CA LYS A 34 28.78 -28.38 -13.22
C LYS A 34 27.87 -28.67 -12.02
N LYS A 35 27.75 -27.70 -11.09
CA LYS A 35 27.02 -27.86 -9.85
C LYS A 35 26.50 -26.52 -9.35
N ASN A 36 25.24 -26.47 -8.96
CA ASN A 36 24.62 -25.30 -8.38
C ASN A 36 25.16 -25.02 -6.96
N PRO A 37 25.82 -23.88 -6.71
CA PRO A 37 26.39 -23.53 -5.40
C PRO A 37 25.32 -23.26 -4.32
N THR A 38 24.06 -23.08 -4.72
CA THR A 38 22.94 -22.81 -3.80
C THR A 38 22.15 -24.05 -3.38
N SER A 39 22.45 -25.21 -3.99
CA SER A 39 21.76 -26.49 -3.77
C SER A 39 21.65 -26.88 -2.29
N ASN A 40 22.74 -26.70 -1.53
CA ASN A 40 22.82 -27.06 -0.10
C ASN A 40 22.53 -25.90 0.86
N VAL A 41 22.23 -24.70 0.35
CA VAL A 41 22.02 -23.52 1.19
C VAL A 41 20.57 -23.50 1.64
N LYS A 42 20.28 -23.87 2.90
CA LYS A 42 18.93 -23.84 3.48
C LYS A 42 18.47 -22.40 3.75
N LEU A 43 17.16 -22.15 3.62
CA LEU A 43 16.57 -20.91 4.09
C LEU A 43 16.72 -20.82 5.60
N LEU A 44 17.02 -19.61 6.10
CA LEU A 44 17.13 -19.36 7.52
C LEU A 44 15.72 -19.36 8.15
N ARG A 45 15.58 -19.97 9.33
CA ARG A 45 14.32 -19.97 10.07
C ARG A 45 13.98 -18.54 10.49
N ASP A 46 12.85 -18.05 10.04
CA ASP A 46 12.36 -16.72 10.36
C ASP A 46 11.20 -16.82 11.36
N ARG A 47 11.25 -16.05 12.44
CA ARG A 47 10.10 -15.94 13.35
C ARG A 47 9.10 -14.98 12.71
N LYS A 48 7.91 -15.49 12.38
CA LYS A 48 6.85 -14.69 11.77
C LYS A 48 6.45 -13.58 12.75
N LYS A 49 6.91 -12.35 12.51
CA LYS A 49 6.54 -11.19 13.32
C LYS A 49 5.07 -10.89 13.06
N ILE A 50 4.25 -10.93 14.10
CA ILE A 50 2.86 -10.48 14.03
C ILE A 50 2.90 -8.97 13.80
N ARG A 51 2.16 -8.49 12.78
CA ARG A 51 2.01 -7.06 12.56
C ARG A 51 0.93 -6.56 13.49
N GLU A 52 1.24 -5.52 14.25
CA GLU A 52 0.26 -4.82 15.08
C GLU A 52 -0.76 -4.14 14.16
N THR A 53 -2.04 -4.27 14.49
CA THR A 53 -3.14 -3.59 13.80
C THR A 53 -3.54 -2.33 14.56
N LEU A 54 -4.10 -1.36 13.84
CA LEU A 54 -4.70 -0.19 14.46
C LEU A 54 -5.96 -0.60 15.22
N GLU A 55 -6.13 -0.05 16.41
CA GLU A 55 -7.36 -0.12 17.19
C GLU A 55 -8.33 0.99 16.77
N ASP A 56 -9.62 0.83 17.05
CA ASP A 56 -10.65 1.80 16.70
C ASP A 56 -10.36 3.21 17.24
N VAL A 57 -9.80 3.29 18.46
CA VAL A 57 -9.41 4.55 19.08
C VAL A 57 -8.27 5.23 18.30
N GLU A 58 -7.32 4.46 17.79
CA GLU A 58 -6.20 4.96 16.98
C GLU A 58 -6.67 5.42 15.60
N ILE A 59 -7.57 4.66 14.97
CA ILE A 59 -8.22 5.03 13.71
C ILE A 59 -8.97 6.36 13.83
N ARG A 60 -9.72 6.54 14.92
CA ARG A 60 -10.44 7.79 15.22
C ARG A 60 -9.49 8.97 15.38
N LYS A 61 -8.40 8.80 16.15
CA LYS A 61 -7.38 9.85 16.34
C LYS A 61 -6.75 10.30 15.02
N ILE A 62 -6.37 9.36 14.15
CA ILE A 62 -5.82 9.68 12.82
C ILE A 62 -6.84 10.45 11.97
N SER A 63 -8.09 9.97 11.96
CA SER A 63 -9.18 10.61 11.21
C SER A 63 -9.45 12.06 11.69
N GLU A 64 -9.47 12.28 13.00
CA GLU A 64 -9.63 13.61 13.60
C GLU A 64 -8.43 14.52 13.31
N HIS A 65 -7.21 13.97 13.35
CA HIS A 65 -6.00 14.73 13.04
C HIS A 65 -6.05 15.31 11.62
N PHE A 66 -6.47 14.53 10.62
CA PHE A 66 -6.64 15.04 9.26
C PHE A 66 -7.72 16.13 9.18
N LYS A 67 -8.85 15.97 9.89
CA LYS A 67 -9.93 16.98 9.90
C LYS A 67 -9.46 18.33 10.45
N LYS A 68 -8.59 18.34 11.47
CA LYS A 68 -8.09 19.58 12.11
C LYS A 68 -7.15 20.42 11.23
N GLN A 69 -6.51 19.83 10.20
CA GLN A 69 -5.55 20.55 9.37
C GLN A 69 -6.20 21.52 8.38
N ASN A 70 -7.51 21.37 8.08
CA ASN A 70 -8.26 22.22 7.17
C ASN A 70 -7.56 22.52 5.83
N THR A 71 -6.89 21.52 5.24
CA THR A 71 -6.24 21.63 3.92
C THR A 71 -6.82 20.61 2.94
N PHE A 72 -6.76 20.92 1.64
CA PHE A 72 -7.13 19.97 0.58
C PHE A 72 -6.44 18.62 0.74
N ALA A 73 -5.13 18.63 0.98
CA ALA A 73 -4.34 17.40 1.11
C ALA A 73 -4.79 16.58 2.33
N ALA A 74 -5.07 17.21 3.47
CA ALA A 74 -5.55 16.51 4.65
C ALA A 74 -6.97 15.95 4.47
N PHE A 75 -7.86 16.70 3.81
CA PHE A 75 -9.20 16.20 3.48
C PHE A 75 -9.13 14.99 2.54
N ARG A 76 -8.36 15.11 1.45
CA ARG A 76 -8.08 14.00 0.53
C ARG A 76 -7.53 12.78 1.25
N ASP A 77 -6.52 12.94 2.10
CA ASP A 77 -5.91 11.81 2.83
C ASP A 77 -6.89 11.17 3.80
N SER A 78 -7.77 11.95 4.43
CA SER A 78 -8.87 11.43 5.25
C SER A 78 -9.86 10.59 4.43
N VAL A 79 -10.16 10.99 3.19
CA VAL A 79 -11.03 10.24 2.27
C VAL A 79 -10.35 8.93 1.87
N ILE A 80 -9.06 8.97 1.47
CA ILE A 80 -8.28 7.78 1.13
C ILE A 80 -8.20 6.82 2.32
N PHE A 81 -7.89 7.33 3.51
CA PHE A 81 -7.79 6.51 4.72
C PHE A 81 -9.11 5.83 5.05
N GLN A 82 -10.22 6.56 4.97
CA GLN A 82 -11.55 5.98 5.19
C GLN A 82 -11.91 4.93 4.14
N LEU A 83 -11.60 5.19 2.86
CA LEU A 83 -11.88 4.25 1.78
C LEU A 83 -11.12 2.93 1.97
N LEU A 84 -9.85 3.00 2.39
CA LEU A 84 -9.05 1.82 2.69
C LEU A 84 -9.63 1.00 3.85
N LEU A 85 -10.16 1.66 4.89
CA LEU A 85 -10.81 1.00 6.03
C LEU A 85 -12.18 0.40 5.65
N ASP A 86 -12.95 1.12 4.84
CA ASP A 86 -14.30 0.71 4.40
C ASP A 86 -14.25 -0.52 3.49
N THR A 87 -13.23 -0.58 2.62
CA THR A 87 -13.20 -1.56 1.52
C THR A 87 -12.10 -2.61 1.62
N GLY A 88 -11.06 -2.37 2.41
CA GLY A 88 -9.91 -3.26 2.53
C GLY A 88 -9.04 -3.39 1.26
N ILE A 89 -9.22 -2.51 0.26
CA ILE A 89 -8.40 -2.51 -0.96
C ILE A 89 -6.95 -2.11 -0.65
N ARG A 90 -6.00 -2.50 -1.51
CA ARG A 90 -4.60 -2.13 -1.31
C ARG A 90 -4.38 -0.65 -1.63
N ILE A 91 -3.42 -0.01 -0.96
CA ILE A 91 -3.07 1.41 -1.21
C ILE A 91 -2.79 1.67 -2.70
N ASN A 92 -2.04 0.78 -3.37
CA ASN A 92 -1.75 0.96 -4.80
C ASN A 92 -3.03 0.88 -5.64
N GLU A 93 -3.88 -0.12 -5.38
CA GLU A 93 -5.18 -0.26 -6.05
C GLU A 93 -6.02 1.01 -5.85
N CYS A 94 -6.11 1.51 -4.61
CA CYS A 94 -6.84 2.73 -4.24
C CYS A 94 -6.34 3.99 -4.97
N LEU A 95 -5.03 4.14 -5.10
CA LEU A 95 -4.42 5.34 -5.71
C LEU A 95 -4.38 5.28 -7.24
N SER A 96 -4.70 4.13 -7.83
CA SER A 96 -4.81 3.94 -9.28
C SER A 96 -6.25 4.02 -9.79
N ILE A 97 -7.24 4.12 -8.90
CA ILE A 97 -8.66 4.31 -9.27
C ILE A 97 -8.80 5.58 -10.10
N GLN A 98 -9.52 5.48 -11.21
CA GLN A 98 -9.87 6.59 -12.07
C GLN A 98 -11.32 6.99 -11.88
N LEU A 99 -11.69 8.19 -12.33
CA LEU A 99 -13.07 8.69 -12.26
C LEU A 99 -14.07 7.76 -12.96
N GLN A 100 -13.67 7.16 -14.09
CA GLN A 100 -14.48 6.20 -14.84
C GLN A 100 -14.71 4.87 -14.12
N ASP A 101 -13.91 4.56 -13.09
CA ASP A 101 -14.03 3.32 -12.32
C ASP A 101 -15.10 3.45 -11.22
N ILE A 102 -15.72 4.62 -11.06
CA ILE A 102 -16.83 4.85 -10.14
C ILE A 102 -18.14 4.47 -10.83
N ASP A 103 -18.78 3.41 -10.33
CA ASP A 103 -20.06 2.89 -10.81
C ASP A 103 -21.12 3.00 -9.70
N GLY A 104 -21.69 4.19 -9.57
CA GLY A 104 -22.67 4.53 -8.53
C GLY A 104 -22.13 4.24 -7.12
N LYS A 105 -22.60 3.15 -6.51
CA LYS A 105 -22.22 2.74 -5.14
C LYS A 105 -21.00 1.81 -5.10
N ARG A 106 -20.33 1.62 -6.24
CA ARG A 106 -19.27 0.63 -6.45
C ARG A 106 -18.02 1.28 -7.03
N LEU A 107 -16.88 0.70 -6.73
CA LEU A 107 -15.61 0.99 -7.37
C LEU A 107 -15.13 -0.25 -8.14
N VAL A 108 -14.72 -0.06 -9.38
CA VAL A 108 -14.10 -1.09 -10.21
C VAL A 108 -12.59 -1.07 -9.98
N ILE A 109 -12.06 -2.12 -9.36
CA ILE A 109 -10.62 -2.25 -9.12
C ILE A 109 -10.01 -3.03 -10.27
N THR A 110 -9.23 -2.33 -11.10
CA THR A 110 -8.62 -2.86 -12.33
C THR A 110 -7.18 -3.33 -12.13
N GLU A 111 -6.39 -2.62 -11.31
CA GLU A 111 -5.00 -2.99 -11.01
C GLU A 111 -4.89 -4.12 -9.96
N SER A 112 -5.25 -5.35 -10.33
CA SER A 112 -4.93 -6.53 -9.51
C SER A 112 -3.69 -7.26 -10.02
N LYS A 113 -2.92 -7.88 -9.12
CA LYS A 113 -1.72 -8.69 -9.47
C LYS A 113 -1.99 -9.77 -10.53
N ASN A 114 -3.23 -10.17 -10.71
CA ASN A 114 -3.66 -11.20 -11.65
C ASN A 114 -4.53 -10.63 -12.79
N LEU A 115 -4.60 -9.30 -12.95
CA LEU A 115 -5.40 -8.60 -13.97
C LEU A 115 -6.92 -8.93 -13.94
N GLN A 116 -7.41 -9.57 -12.88
CA GLN A 116 -8.83 -9.78 -12.67
C GLN A 116 -9.44 -8.50 -12.08
N GLN A 117 -10.38 -7.93 -12.81
CA GLN A 117 -11.20 -6.83 -12.33
C GLN A 117 -12.16 -7.34 -11.25
N ARG A 118 -12.40 -6.53 -10.23
CA ARG A 118 -13.44 -6.81 -9.22
C ARG A 118 -14.16 -5.54 -8.84
N MET A 119 -15.44 -5.68 -8.49
CA MET A 119 -16.22 -4.59 -7.91
C MET A 119 -16.11 -4.62 -6.39
N VAL A 120 -16.06 -3.42 -5.82
CA VAL A 120 -16.02 -3.18 -4.38
C VAL A 120 -17.15 -2.23 -4.03
N TYR A 121 -17.97 -2.60 -3.04
CA TYR A 121 -19.10 -1.79 -2.62
C TYR A 121 -18.67 -0.79 -1.55
N LEU A 122 -19.23 0.42 -1.64
CA LEU A 122 -18.99 1.49 -0.67
C LEU A 122 -20.12 1.53 0.35
N SER A 123 -19.79 1.73 1.62
CA SER A 123 -20.81 2.07 2.62
C SER A 123 -21.46 3.43 2.30
N LYS A 124 -22.66 3.68 2.85
CA LYS A 124 -23.37 4.94 2.65
C LYS A 124 -22.53 6.15 3.08
N GLY A 125 -21.90 6.08 4.25
CA GLY A 125 -21.04 7.16 4.75
C GLY A 125 -19.79 7.37 3.90
N MET A 126 -19.26 6.32 3.27
CA MET A 126 -18.14 6.45 2.34
C MET A 126 -18.56 7.10 1.02
N GLN A 127 -19.77 6.80 0.51
CA GLN A 127 -20.33 7.46 -0.68
C GLN A 127 -20.47 8.96 -0.44
N GLU A 128 -21.14 9.37 0.65
CA GLU A 128 -21.31 10.78 1.00
C GLU A 128 -19.97 11.52 1.10
N LYS A 129 -18.97 10.88 1.72
CA LYS A 129 -17.63 11.45 1.85
C LYS A 129 -16.89 11.55 0.51
N LEU A 130 -17.10 10.58 -0.37
CA LEU A 130 -16.51 10.56 -1.71
C LEU A 130 -17.15 11.65 -2.59
N ASP A 131 -18.46 11.85 -2.52
CA ASP A 131 -19.18 12.88 -3.26
C ASP A 131 -18.67 14.28 -2.90
N VAL A 132 -18.52 14.56 -1.59
CA VAL A 132 -17.92 15.82 -1.13
C VAL A 132 -16.49 15.97 -1.65
N TYR A 133 -15.71 14.89 -1.69
CA TYR A 133 -14.37 14.94 -2.27
C TYR A 133 -14.39 15.25 -3.76
N LEU A 134 -15.25 14.58 -4.53
CA LEU A 134 -15.44 14.82 -5.95
C LEU A 134 -15.79 16.28 -6.22
N ASP A 135 -16.65 16.88 -5.40
CA ASP A 135 -16.99 18.30 -5.46
C ASP A 135 -15.79 19.21 -5.21
N VAL A 136 -15.00 18.94 -4.17
CA VAL A 136 -13.82 19.75 -3.81
C VAL A 136 -12.74 19.70 -4.90
N ARG A 137 -12.58 18.55 -5.58
CA ARG A 137 -11.58 18.42 -6.66
C ARG A 137 -12.10 18.84 -8.05
N LYS A 138 -13.35 19.33 -8.17
CA LYS A 138 -13.91 19.79 -9.44
C LYS A 138 -12.99 20.83 -10.09
N GLY A 139 -12.97 20.84 -11.43
CA GLY A 139 -12.15 21.77 -12.21
C GLY A 139 -10.72 21.30 -12.50
N VAL A 140 -10.24 20.22 -11.87
CA VAL A 140 -8.95 19.60 -12.21
C VAL A 140 -9.13 18.53 -13.28
N ASN A 141 -8.59 18.78 -14.48
CA ASN A 141 -8.60 17.84 -15.60
C ASN A 141 -7.56 16.72 -15.41
N ASN A 142 -7.89 15.74 -14.57
CA ASN A 142 -7.07 14.54 -14.35
C ASN A 142 -7.96 13.31 -14.17
N PRO A 143 -7.70 12.20 -14.89
CA PRO A 143 -8.52 10.99 -14.77
C PRO A 143 -8.38 10.28 -13.42
N CYS A 144 -7.26 10.46 -12.70
CA CYS A 144 -7.05 9.84 -11.39
C CYS A 144 -8.10 10.31 -10.40
N LEU A 145 -8.69 9.40 -9.61
CA LEU A 145 -9.63 9.75 -8.54
C LEU A 145 -8.97 10.66 -7.52
N PHE A 146 -7.80 10.27 -7.01
CA PHE A 146 -7.04 11.03 -6.02
C PHE A 146 -5.85 11.76 -6.65
N ILE A 147 -5.83 13.08 -6.48
CA ILE A 147 -4.82 13.98 -7.04
C ILE A 147 -3.88 14.56 -5.98
N ASN A 148 -2.67 14.95 -6.38
CA ASN A 148 -1.75 15.73 -5.54
C ASN A 148 -2.22 17.20 -5.42
N GLN A 149 -1.46 18.05 -4.72
CA GLN A 149 -1.82 19.48 -4.57
C GLN A 149 -1.74 20.26 -5.89
N ASP A 150 -0.91 19.80 -6.83
CA ASP A 150 -0.71 20.40 -8.15
C ASP A 150 -1.68 19.84 -9.21
N GLY A 151 -2.66 19.03 -8.81
CA GLY A 151 -3.61 18.38 -9.73
C GLY A 151 -3.08 17.17 -10.50
N GLY A 152 -1.85 16.74 -10.23
CA GLY A 152 -1.20 15.55 -10.79
C GLY A 152 -1.53 14.25 -10.03
N ARG A 153 -0.90 13.14 -10.43
CA ARG A 153 -1.08 11.83 -9.79
C ARG A 153 -0.52 11.82 -8.36
N LEU A 154 -1.29 11.33 -7.40
CA LEU A 154 -0.80 11.15 -6.03
C LEU A 154 0.14 9.95 -5.93
N SER A 155 1.37 10.17 -5.47
CA SER A 155 2.30 9.09 -5.19
C SER A 155 1.94 8.33 -3.91
N LYS A 156 2.07 7.01 -3.98
CA LYS A 156 1.95 6.12 -2.82
C LYS A 156 2.84 6.54 -1.66
N ASN A 157 4.10 6.87 -1.94
CA ASN A 157 5.05 7.25 -0.90
C ASN A 157 4.61 8.53 -0.20
N THR A 158 4.09 9.50 -0.95
CA THR A 158 3.56 10.75 -0.40
C THR A 158 2.40 10.49 0.56
N PHE A 159 1.42 9.67 0.16
CA PHE A 159 0.31 9.31 1.05
C PHE A 159 0.79 8.53 2.28
N GLN A 160 1.68 7.55 2.11
CA GLN A 160 2.22 6.76 3.22
C GLN A 160 3.00 7.60 4.23
N GLU A 161 3.84 8.52 3.78
CA GLU A 161 4.56 9.43 4.68
C GLU A 161 3.58 10.34 5.44
N ARG A 162 2.58 10.90 4.75
CA ARG A 162 1.56 11.74 5.40
C ARG A 162 0.73 10.96 6.44
N LEU A 163 0.39 9.71 6.15
CA LEU A 163 -0.28 8.82 7.10
C LEU A 163 0.61 8.49 8.31
N ARG A 164 1.90 8.22 8.10
CA ARG A 164 2.86 8.00 9.19
C ARG A 164 3.06 9.23 10.05
N MET A 165 3.15 10.41 9.44
CA MET A 165 3.23 11.68 10.16
C MET A 165 1.98 11.90 11.02
N ALA A 166 0.78 11.66 10.46
CA ALA A 166 -0.46 11.75 11.21
C ALA A 166 -0.50 10.75 12.39
N ALA A 167 -0.11 9.50 12.16
CA ALA A 167 -0.04 8.48 13.21
C ALA A 167 0.93 8.89 14.34
N ARG A 168 2.13 9.37 13.99
CA ARG A 168 3.13 9.88 14.96
C ARG A 168 2.60 11.08 15.75
N ALA A 169 1.93 12.02 15.09
CA ALA A 169 1.31 13.18 15.74
C ALA A 169 0.20 12.77 16.72
N CYS A 170 -0.43 11.61 16.52
CA CYS A 170 -1.42 11.02 17.43
C CYS A 170 -0.80 10.14 18.53
N GLY A 171 0.53 10.03 18.61
CA GLY A 171 1.24 9.19 19.58
C GLY A 171 1.24 7.69 19.25
N ILE A 172 0.87 7.31 18.02
CA ILE A 172 0.78 5.91 17.59
C ILE A 172 2.18 5.43 17.14
N LYS A 173 2.72 4.42 17.83
CA LYS A 173 4.04 3.84 17.55
C LYS A 173 4.00 2.65 16.58
N LYS A 174 2.80 2.14 16.29
CA LYS A 174 2.56 1.02 15.37
C LYS A 174 2.99 1.39 13.95
N GLN A 175 3.38 0.39 13.17
CA GLN A 175 3.77 0.61 11.78
C GLN A 175 2.52 0.74 10.90
N VAL A 176 2.29 1.95 10.39
CA VAL A 176 1.18 2.29 9.47
C VAL A 176 1.70 2.50 8.04
#